data_AF-A0AAE3KUI0-F1
#
_entry.id   AF-A0AAE3KUI0-F1
#
_cell.length_a   1.000
_cell.length_b   1.000
_cell.length_c   1.000
_cell.angle_alpha   90.00
_cell.angle_beta   90.00
_cell.angle_gamma   90.00
#
_symmetry.space_group_name_H-M   'P 1'
#
loop_
_entity.id
_entity.type
_entity.pdbx_description
1 polymer ?
#
loop_
_entity_poly.entity_id
_entity_poly.type
_entity_poly.pdbx_seq_one_letter_code
_entity_poly.pdbx_strand_id
1 'polypeptide(L)'
;MPRPKSKVESALLAKGFQKTEKDHHYFIYFTTDGKKTTAKTKTSHSKKIKDIPDNILRQMAKQCFLTKTEFLNFVDCPLNREMYEDILQEKGILNPSDT
;
A
#
# COMPACT_ATOMS: atom_id res chain seq x y z
N MET A 1 2.56 16.22 -2.07
CA MET A 1 1.17 16.66 -2.26
C MET A 1 0.25 15.70 -1.53
N PRO A 2 -0.81 16.20 -0.87
CA PRO A 2 -1.81 15.32 -0.27
C PRO A 2 -2.53 14.46 -1.31
N ARG A 3 -3.12 13.36 -0.85
CA ARG A 3 -3.98 12.49 -1.66
C ARG A 3 -5.27 12.18 -0.91
N PRO A 4 -6.42 12.09 -1.60
CA PRO A 4 -7.67 11.70 -0.96
C PRO A 4 -7.51 10.34 -0.27
N LYS A 5 -7.92 10.25 1.00
CA LYS A 5 -7.86 9.02 1.78
C LYS A 5 -8.56 7.86 1.06
N SER A 6 -9.74 8.12 0.52
CA SER A 6 -10.51 7.12 -0.25
C SER A 6 -9.74 6.61 -1.48
N LYS A 7 -8.99 7.47 -2.17
CA LYS A 7 -8.17 7.07 -3.33
C LYS A 7 -7.02 6.16 -2.89
N VAL A 8 -6.35 6.51 -1.80
CA VAL A 8 -5.26 5.68 -1.26
C VAL A 8 -5.77 4.31 -0.81
N GLU A 9 -6.87 4.26 -0.05
CA GLU A 9 -7.46 3.00 0.40
C GLU A 9 -7.93 2.13 -0.77
N SER A 10 -8.58 2.71 -1.77
CA SER A 10 -9.02 1.97 -2.97
C SER A 10 -7.84 1.42 -3.78
N ALA A 11 -6.77 2.21 -3.92
CA ALA A 11 -5.57 1.78 -4.63
C ALA A 11 -4.84 0.62 -3.94
N LEU A 12 -4.79 0.64 -2.60
CA LEU A 12 -4.26 -0.47 -1.80
C LEU A 12 -5.08 -1.74 -2.03
N LEU A 13 -6.41 -1.65 -1.90
CA LEU A 13 -7.31 -2.79 -2.10
C LEU A 13 -7.19 -3.40 -3.51
N ALA A 14 -7.19 -2.55 -4.54
CA ALA A 14 -7.06 -2.97 -5.93
C ALA A 14 -5.75 -3.71 -6.23
N LYS A 15 -4.71 -3.48 -5.42
CA LYS A 15 -3.37 -4.06 -5.59
C LYS A 15 -3.07 -5.13 -4.56
N GLY A 16 -4.08 -5.87 -4.10
CA GLY A 16 -3.87 -7.06 -3.27
C GLY A 16 -3.69 -6.80 -1.78
N PHE A 17 -3.84 -5.55 -1.30
CA PHE A 17 -3.96 -5.34 0.15
C PHE A 17 -5.36 -5.74 0.62
N GLN A 18 -5.42 -6.44 1.74
CA GLN A 18 -6.67 -6.75 2.43
C GLN A 18 -6.86 -5.81 3.61
N LYS A 19 -8.09 -5.30 3.76
CA LYS A 19 -8.46 -4.40 4.86
C LYS A 19 -8.89 -5.19 6.09
N THR A 20 -8.42 -4.78 7.26
CA THR A 20 -8.92 -5.26 8.56
C THR A 20 -9.30 -4.08 9.43
N GLU A 21 -10.50 -4.15 10.01
CA GLU A 21 -11.05 -3.12 10.90
C GLU A 21 -10.66 -3.39 12.36
N LYS A 22 -10.02 -2.42 13.04
CA LYS A 22 -9.74 -2.45 14.48
C LYS A 22 -9.87 -1.06 15.10
N ASP A 23 -8.79 -0.50 15.65
CA ASP A 23 -8.64 0.89 16.10
C ASP A 23 -8.20 1.82 14.96
N HIS A 24 -7.75 1.22 13.85
CA HIS A 24 -7.44 1.84 12.56
C HIS A 24 -7.92 0.93 11.43
N HIS A 25 -8.00 1.48 10.21
CA HIS A 25 -8.09 0.69 8.99
C HIS A 25 -6.70 0.16 8.66
N TYR A 26 -6.46 -1.13 8.87
CA TYR A 26 -5.19 -1.77 8.52
C TYR A 26 -5.26 -2.36 7.13
N PHE A 27 -4.18 -2.23 6.37
CA PHE A 27 -4.02 -2.79 5.04
C PHE A 27 -2.79 -3.66 5.03
N ILE A 28 -2.94 -4.95 4.75
CA ILE A 28 -1.84 -5.92 4.70
C ILE A 28 -1.78 -6.49 3.30
N TYR A 29 -0.60 -6.48 2.69
CA TYR A 29 -0.43 -7.04 1.35
C TYR A 29 -0.43 -8.56 1.38
N PHE A 30 -1.21 -9.14 0.47
CA PHE A 30 -1.18 -10.55 0.14
C PHE A 30 -0.76 -10.69 -1.33
N THR A 31 0.14 -11.63 -1.56
CA THR A 31 0.61 -12.03 -2.90
C THR A 31 -0.52 -12.64 -3.73
N THR A 32 -0.30 -12.79 -5.03
CA THR A 32 -1.23 -13.47 -5.96
C THR A 32 -1.63 -14.87 -5.50
N ASP A 33 -0.69 -15.62 -4.92
CA ASP A 33 -0.90 -16.97 -4.36
C ASP A 33 -1.57 -16.97 -2.97
N GLY A 34 -1.89 -15.79 -2.43
CA GLY A 34 -2.61 -15.63 -1.16
C GLY A 34 -1.72 -15.68 0.09
N LYS A 35 -0.39 -15.64 -0.05
CA LYS A 35 0.53 -15.53 1.09
C LYS A 35 0.54 -14.12 1.68
N LYS A 36 0.51 -14.07 3.01
CA LYS A 36 0.59 -12.82 3.78
C LYS A 36 2.03 -12.32 3.82
N THR A 37 2.23 -11.03 3.56
CA THR A 37 3.57 -10.40 3.61
C THR A 37 3.74 -9.48 4.83
N THR A 38 4.95 -8.92 4.96
CA THR A 38 5.27 -7.90 5.98
C THR A 38 4.86 -6.49 5.56
N ALA A 39 4.57 -6.25 4.28
CA ALA A 39 4.14 -4.96 3.76
C ALA A 39 2.74 -4.64 4.29
N LYS A 40 2.66 -3.62 5.15
CA LYS A 40 1.42 -3.26 5.84
C LYS A 40 1.38 -1.78 6.19
N THR A 41 0.24 -1.14 5.99
CA THR A 41 0.04 0.27 6.35
C THR A 41 -1.33 0.47 7.00
N LYS A 42 -1.64 1.71 7.40
CA LYS A 42 -2.92 2.03 8.03
C LYS A 42 -3.40 3.45 7.75
N THR A 43 -4.71 3.64 7.81
CA THR A 43 -5.35 4.95 7.83
C THR A 43 -6.23 5.08 9.08
N SER A 44 -6.51 6.32 9.50
CA SER A 44 -7.38 6.57 10.65
C SER A 44 -8.86 6.49 10.28
N HIS A 45 -9.70 6.16 11.27
CA HIS A 45 -11.16 6.19 11.12
C HIS A 45 -11.75 7.59 10.96
N SER A 46 -10.96 8.63 11.26
CA SER A 46 -11.47 9.99 11.27
C SER A 46 -12.02 10.37 9.90
N LYS A 47 -13.34 10.61 9.86
CA LYS A 47 -14.03 11.13 8.66
C LYS A 47 -13.68 12.59 8.37
N LYS A 48 -13.12 13.31 9.37
CA LYS A 48 -12.64 14.69 9.20
C LYS A 48 -11.39 14.76 8.32
N ILE A 49 -10.60 13.68 8.29
CA ILE A 49 -9.40 13.58 7.45
C ILE A 49 -9.84 13.06 6.08
N LYS A 50 -10.08 13.99 5.15
CA LYS A 50 -10.40 13.68 3.75
C LYS A 50 -9.14 13.38 2.95
N ASP A 51 -8.05 14.06 3.27
CA ASP A 51 -6.77 13.95 2.57
C ASP A 51 -5.67 13.45 3.51
N ILE A 52 -4.84 12.55 3.02
CA ILE A 52 -3.65 12.08 3.72
C ILE A 52 -2.52 13.08 3.45
N PRO A 53 -1.95 13.70 4.49
CA PRO A 53 -0.88 14.68 4.32
C PRO A 53 0.43 14.01 3.92
N ASP A 54 1.33 14.81 3.35
CA ASP A 54 2.56 14.36 2.69
C ASP A 54 3.50 13.56 3.61
N ASN A 55 3.57 13.94 4.88
CA ASN A 55 4.36 13.24 5.90
C ASN A 55 3.84 11.81 6.15
N ILE A 56 2.52 11.61 6.15
CA ILE A 56 1.91 10.29 6.31
C ILE A 56 2.09 9.47 5.03
N LEU A 57 1.91 10.06 3.84
CA LEU A 57 2.19 9.37 2.57
C LEU A 57 3.64 8.84 2.51
N ARG A 58 4.61 9.62 2.99
CA ARG A 58 6.01 9.17 3.09
C ARG A 58 6.19 7.99 4.05
N GLN A 59 5.44 7.94 5.16
CA GLN A 59 5.46 6.81 6.08
C GLN A 59 4.83 5.56 5.46
N MET A 60 3.69 5.72 4.79
CA MET A 60 3.02 4.61 4.07
C MET A 60 3.94 4.02 3.01
N ALA A 61 4.62 4.86 2.22
CA ALA A 61 5.61 4.41 1.23
C ALA A 61 6.67 3.50 1.86
N LYS A 62 7.30 3.93 2.95
CA LYS A 62 8.30 3.12 3.67
C LYS A 62 7.75 1.79 4.17
N GLN A 63 6.53 1.81 4.72
CA GLN A 63 5.84 0.62 5.23
C GLN A 63 5.44 -0.38 4.15
N CYS A 64 5.23 0.10 2.92
CA CYS A 64 4.98 -0.69 1.73
C CYS A 64 6.26 -0.96 0.92
N PHE A 65 7.44 -0.69 1.48
CA PHE A 65 8.74 -0.86 0.80
C PHE A 65 8.85 -0.12 -0.54
N LEU A 66 8.24 1.05 -0.66
CA LEU A 66 8.30 1.93 -1.83
C LEU A 66 9.02 3.24 -1.50
N THR A 67 9.63 3.85 -2.52
CA THR A 67 9.96 5.27 -2.45
C THR A 67 8.67 6.09 -2.42
N LYS A 68 8.75 7.35 -1.98
CA LYS A 68 7.58 8.23 -1.99
C LYS A 68 7.00 8.39 -3.40
N THR A 69 7.86 8.53 -4.40
CA THR A 69 7.45 8.66 -5.80
C THR A 69 6.77 7.40 -6.30
N GLU A 70 7.35 6.23 -6.04
CA GLU A 70 6.71 4.92 -6.34
C GLU A 70 5.34 4.79 -5.66
N PHE A 71 5.21 5.16 -4.39
CA PHE A 71 3.93 5.09 -3.69
C PHE A 71 2.88 6.06 -4.27
N LEU A 72 3.29 7.25 -4.69
CA LEU A 72 2.37 8.17 -5.38
C LEU A 72 1.94 7.59 -6.73
N ASN A 73 2.85 6.96 -7.48
CA ASN A 73 2.51 6.26 -8.74
C ASN A 73 1.63 5.03 -8.49
N PHE A 74 1.84 4.31 -7.39
CA PHE A 74 0.97 3.23 -6.91
C PHE A 74 -0.44 3.74 -6.62
N VAL A 75 -0.58 4.91 -5.99
CA VAL A 75 -1.91 5.50 -5.71
C VAL A 75 -2.56 6.10 -6.95
N ASP A 76 -1.78 6.77 -7.80
CA ASP A 76 -2.28 7.53 -8.94
C ASP A 76 -2.41 6.70 -10.23
N CYS A 77 -1.92 5.46 -10.22
CA CYS A 77 -2.03 4.46 -11.31
C CYS A 77 -1.24 4.87 -12.55
N PRO A 78 0.04 4.46 -12.60
CA PRO A 78 0.37 3.46 -13.62
C PRO A 78 0.93 2.15 -13.06
N LEU A 79 1.31 2.11 -11.78
CA LEU A 79 1.93 0.94 -11.18
C LEU A 79 0.85 -0.09 -10.85
N ASN A 80 0.79 -1.22 -11.57
CA ASN A 80 -0.19 -2.28 -11.34
C ASN A 80 0.30 -3.28 -10.25
N ARG A 81 -0.47 -4.33 -9.98
CA ARG A 81 -0.11 -5.31 -8.92
C ARG A 81 1.19 -6.07 -9.25
N GLU A 82 1.37 -6.49 -10.50
CA GLU A 82 2.56 -7.22 -10.95
C GLU A 82 3.82 -6.37 -10.75
N MET A 83 3.80 -5.12 -11.20
CA MET A 83 4.90 -4.17 -11.01
C MET A 83 5.23 -3.92 -9.53
N TYR A 84 4.24 -4.04 -8.63
CA TYR A 84 4.49 -3.93 -7.20
C TYR A 84 5.22 -5.17 -6.67
N GLU A 85 4.87 -6.37 -7.12
CA GLU A 85 5.55 -7.61 -6.74
C GLU A 85 6.99 -7.65 -7.25
N ASP A 86 7.25 -7.19 -8.48
CA ASP A 86 8.61 -7.06 -9.03
C ASP A 86 9.50 -6.21 -8.10
N ILE A 87 8.99 -5.06 -7.64
CA ILE A 87 9.71 -4.18 -6.69
C ILE A 87 9.97 -4.88 -5.35
N LEU A 88 9.02 -5.69 -4.86
CA LEU A 88 9.21 -6.45 -3.62
C LEU A 88 10.25 -7.56 -3.79
N GLN A 89 10.30 -8.21 -4.95
CA GLN A 89 11.30 -9.23 -5.29
C GLN A 89 12.70 -8.63 -5.41
N GLU A 90 12.86 -7.51 -6.12
CA GLU A 90 14.12 -6.78 -6.24
C GLU A 90 14.69 -6.38 -4.86
N LYS A 91 13.81 -6.08 -3.91
CA LYS A 91 14.17 -5.70 -2.53
C LYS A 91 14.34 -6.89 -1.60
N GLY A 92 14.21 -8.12 -2.09
CA GLY A 92 14.32 -9.36 -1.29
C GLY A 92 13.22 -9.52 -0.23
N ILE A 93 12.08 -8.84 -0.41
CA ILE A 93 10.94 -8.91 0.50
C ILE A 93 10.01 -10.07 0.14
N LEU A 94 10.00 -10.48 -1.14
CA LEU A 94 9.20 -11.55 -1.69
C LEU A 94 10.11 -12.49 -2.51
N ASN A 95 9.89 -13.81 -2.45
CA ASN A 95 10.67 -14.76 -3.24
C ASN A 95 9.95 -15.12 -4.55
N PRO A 96 10.66 -15.52 -5.62
CA PRO A 96 10.05 -15.92 -6.90
C PRO A 96 9.08 -17.11 -6.81
N SER A 97 9.17 -17.92 -5.75
CA SER A 97 8.24 -19.02 -5.47
C SER A 97 6.93 -18.58 -4.80
N ASP A 98 6.75 -17.28 -4.57
CA ASP A 98 5.59 -16.66 -3.89
C ASP A 98 4.66 -15.89 -4.85
N THR A 99 4.92 -15.94 -6.16
CA THR A 99 4.12 -15.30 -7.24
C THR A 99 3.34 -16.31 -8.08
#